data_AF-A0A559QQC8-F1
#
_entry.id   AF-A0A559QQC8-F1
#
_cell.length_a   1.000
_cell.length_b   1.000
_cell.length_c   1.000
_cell.angle_alpha   90.00
_cell.angle_beta   90.00
_cell.angle_gamma   90.00
#
_symmetry.space_group_name_H-M   'P 1'
#
loop_
_entity.id
_entity.type
_entity.pdbx_description
1 polymer ?
#
loop_
_entity_poly.entity_id
_entity_poly.type
_entity_poly.pdbx_seq_one_letter_code
_entity_poly.pdbx_strand_id
1 'polypeptide(L)'
;MKAEPKKCSSKKSKNNNSGESKSTCQFMDKRPEAEKFRKIKESAKSKINMNGNAVIQNAVTVSASGEGTKDVVIKAAGDAEEFQNGIKADDWGWNNVTSYAGRVYINRSRYRIKKIKGGTKKRREWYTQKETVRAGPYHNNYLVAQAGHVLAKQNGGDGSDDENVFAQDGGVNNGPWKTYFETPMRNYLDMCYDGDKVDFRVGLHSEDDNITRGALVKESDELDASDEDVFHTTDESDSESSG
;
A
#
# COMPACT_ATOMS: atom_id res chain seq x y z
N MET A 1 57.46 -12.56 -20.79
CA MET A 1 56.59 -13.36 -21.68
C MET A 1 55.68 -12.40 -22.44
N LYS A 2 55.99 -12.14 -23.71
CA LYS A 2 55.23 -11.27 -24.62
C LYS A 2 54.58 -12.18 -25.66
N ALA A 3 53.26 -12.12 -25.79
CA ALA A 3 52.52 -12.89 -26.79
C ALA A 3 52.38 -12.06 -28.06
N GLU A 4 52.97 -12.54 -29.16
CA GLU A 4 52.80 -12.03 -30.52
C GLU A 4 51.49 -12.55 -31.13
N PRO A 5 50.76 -11.76 -31.93
CA PRO A 5 49.64 -12.26 -32.70
C PRO A 5 50.09 -12.85 -34.06
N LYS A 6 49.65 -14.08 -34.33
CA LYS A 6 49.84 -14.81 -35.58
C LYS A 6 49.15 -14.09 -36.76
N LYS A 7 49.92 -13.80 -37.80
CA LYS A 7 49.45 -13.48 -39.16
C LYS A 7 48.80 -14.71 -39.78
N CYS A 8 47.65 -14.53 -40.44
CA CYS A 8 47.14 -15.50 -41.41
C CYS A 8 46.85 -14.76 -42.72
N SER A 9 47.51 -15.20 -43.80
CA SER A 9 47.49 -14.58 -45.12
C SER A 9 46.51 -15.31 -46.05
N SER A 10 45.69 -14.50 -46.74
CA SER A 10 45.14 -14.67 -48.10
C SER A 10 44.57 -16.01 -48.56
N LYS A 11 43.29 -15.99 -48.97
CA LYS A 11 42.86 -16.51 -50.28
C LYS A 11 41.82 -15.57 -50.89
N LYS A 12 42.16 -15.00 -52.06
CA LYS A 12 41.23 -14.36 -52.99
C LYS A 12 40.34 -15.45 -53.59
N SER A 13 39.04 -15.27 -53.53
CA SER A 13 38.09 -15.88 -54.45
C SER A 13 37.18 -14.77 -54.98
N LYS A 14 37.25 -14.51 -56.29
CA LYS A 14 36.26 -13.75 -57.02
C LYS A 14 35.10 -14.70 -57.30
N ASN A 15 33.89 -14.33 -56.91
CA ASN A 15 32.71 -14.70 -57.68
C ASN A 15 31.59 -13.67 -57.52
N ASN A 16 31.04 -13.29 -58.67
CA ASN A 16 30.02 -12.28 -58.87
C ASN A 16 28.61 -12.84 -58.59
N ASN A 17 27.70 -11.93 -58.28
CA ASN A 17 26.23 -12.04 -58.39
C ASN A 17 25.51 -13.05 -57.49
N SER A 18 24.81 -12.54 -56.47
CA SER A 18 23.33 -12.46 -56.49
C SER A 18 22.80 -12.00 -55.12
N GLY A 19 21.92 -10.99 -55.15
CA GLY A 19 20.88 -10.73 -54.14
C GLY A 19 21.33 -10.53 -52.69
N GLU A 20 21.73 -9.31 -52.34
CA GLU A 20 21.64 -8.82 -50.96
C GLU A 20 20.16 -8.78 -50.51
N SER A 21 19.62 -9.89 -50.03
CA SER A 21 18.45 -9.85 -49.15
C SER A 21 18.93 -9.40 -47.78
N LYS A 22 18.94 -8.06 -47.59
CA LYS A 22 19.01 -7.44 -46.27
C LYS A 22 17.95 -8.08 -45.38
N SER A 23 18.39 -8.90 -44.43
CA SER A 23 17.56 -9.36 -43.32
C SER A 23 17.14 -8.14 -42.52
N THR A 24 15.99 -7.58 -42.89
CA THR A 24 15.29 -6.56 -42.13
C THR A 24 14.88 -7.22 -40.82
N CYS A 25 15.68 -7.05 -39.76
CA CYS A 25 15.24 -7.32 -38.40
C CYS A 25 14.14 -6.30 -38.10
N GLN A 26 12.92 -6.59 -38.54
CA GLN A 26 11.73 -5.88 -38.11
C GLN A 26 11.59 -6.21 -36.63
N PHE A 27 11.96 -5.25 -35.78
CA PHE A 27 11.45 -5.23 -34.42
C PHE A 27 9.93 -5.27 -34.54
N MET A 28 9.34 -6.46 -34.36
CA MET A 28 7.90 -6.60 -34.21
C MET A 28 7.54 -5.90 -32.93
N ASP A 29 7.10 -4.66 -33.08
CA ASP A 29 6.54 -3.89 -32.00
C ASP A 29 5.27 -4.60 -31.54
N LYS A 30 5.31 -5.27 -30.39
CA LYS A 30 4.15 -5.97 -29.80
C LYS A 30 3.19 -5.01 -29.07
N ARG A 31 3.47 -3.70 -29.05
CA ARG A 31 2.60 -2.69 -28.43
C ARG A 31 1.20 -2.58 -29.06
N PRO A 32 0.98 -2.77 -30.38
CA PRO A 32 -0.38 -2.77 -30.96
C PRO A 32 -1.24 -3.93 -30.46
N GLU A 33 -0.63 -5.08 -30.13
CA GLU A 33 -1.34 -6.21 -29.53
C GLU A 33 -1.69 -5.90 -28.06
N ALA A 34 -0.76 -5.30 -27.31
CA ALA A 34 -1.03 -4.83 -25.95
C ALA A 34 -2.15 -3.76 -25.91
N GLU A 35 -2.21 -2.84 -26.87
CA GLU A 35 -3.31 -1.86 -27.00
C GLU A 35 -4.64 -2.51 -27.38
N LYS A 36 -4.63 -3.57 -28.21
CA LYS A 36 -5.83 -4.36 -28.50
C LYS A 36 -6.34 -5.09 -27.25
N PHE A 37 -5.44 -5.70 -26.47
CA PHE A 37 -5.81 -6.28 -25.17
C PHE A 37 -6.29 -5.21 -24.18
N ARG A 38 -5.73 -3.99 -24.21
CA ARG A 38 -6.19 -2.86 -23.40
C ARG A 38 -7.61 -2.44 -23.78
N LYS A 39 -7.90 -2.29 -25.07
CA LYS A 39 -9.25 -1.98 -25.57
C LYS A 39 -10.26 -3.09 -25.27
N ILE A 40 -9.86 -4.35 -25.34
CA ILE A 40 -10.71 -5.49 -24.97
C ILE A 40 -11.00 -5.47 -23.46
N LYS A 41 -9.99 -5.22 -22.61
CA LYS A 41 -10.15 -5.07 -21.15
C LYS A 41 -10.99 -3.83 -20.80
N GLU A 42 -10.80 -2.71 -21.49
CA GLU A 42 -11.63 -1.49 -21.38
C GLU A 42 -13.10 -1.75 -21.80
N SER A 43 -13.32 -2.55 -22.85
CA SER A 43 -14.67 -2.94 -23.31
C SER A 43 -15.35 -4.01 -22.46
N ALA A 44 -14.57 -4.83 -21.74
CA ALA A 44 -15.09 -5.75 -20.73
C ALA A 44 -15.45 -5.01 -19.44
N LYS A 45 -14.68 -3.97 -19.06
CA LYS A 45 -14.99 -3.03 -17.98
C LYS A 45 -16.26 -2.20 -18.26
N SER A 46 -16.60 -1.93 -19.52
CA SER A 46 -17.78 -1.11 -19.87
C SER A 46 -19.10 -1.89 -19.97
N LYS A 47 -19.09 -3.23 -19.92
CA LYS A 47 -20.31 -4.06 -20.00
C LYS A 47 -20.90 -4.45 -18.63
N ILE A 48 -20.26 -4.08 -17.53
CA ILE A 48 -20.79 -4.25 -16.17
C ILE A 48 -21.29 -2.89 -15.70
N ASN A 49 -22.34 -2.37 -16.33
CA ASN A 49 -23.13 -1.30 -15.72
C ASN A 49 -24.51 -1.16 -16.39
N MET A 50 -25.49 -1.86 -15.83
CA MET A 50 -26.87 -1.37 -15.80
C MET A 50 -27.30 -1.38 -14.34
N ASN A 51 -26.87 -0.35 -13.60
CA ASN A 51 -27.67 0.41 -12.62
C ASN A 51 -26.74 1.16 -11.64
N GLY A 52 -26.50 2.45 -11.91
CA GLY A 52 -26.22 3.50 -10.92
C GLY A 52 -24.97 3.36 -10.04
N ASN A 53 -23.93 4.15 -10.34
CA ASN A 53 -22.80 4.51 -9.45
C ASN A 53 -21.93 3.37 -8.92
N ALA A 54 -21.30 2.60 -9.82
CA ALA A 54 -20.10 1.84 -9.46
C ALA A 54 -18.85 2.59 -9.96
N VAL A 55 -18.24 3.40 -9.09
CA VAL A 55 -16.81 3.71 -9.23
C VAL A 55 -16.10 2.37 -9.18
N ILE A 56 -15.38 1.99 -10.23
CA ILE A 56 -14.51 0.81 -10.20
C ILE A 56 -13.38 1.15 -9.21
N GLN A 57 -13.59 0.80 -7.94
CA GLN A 57 -12.64 1.04 -6.85
C GLN A 57 -11.64 -0.12 -6.86
N ASN A 58 -10.39 0.17 -7.23
CA ASN A 58 -9.29 -0.78 -7.18
C ASN A 58 -8.72 -0.75 -5.76
N ALA A 59 -9.38 -1.38 -4.79
CA ALA A 59 -8.78 -1.59 -3.48
C ALA A 59 -7.80 -2.77 -3.55
N VAL A 60 -6.62 -2.65 -2.94
CA VAL A 60 -5.68 -3.76 -2.88
C VAL A 60 -6.13 -4.77 -1.83
N THR A 61 -6.11 -6.05 -2.19
CA THR A 61 -6.41 -7.13 -1.24
C THR A 61 -5.33 -7.19 -0.17
N VAL A 62 -5.75 -7.12 1.09
CA VAL A 62 -4.89 -7.30 2.24
C VAL A 62 -4.97 -8.77 2.68
N SER A 63 -3.89 -9.26 3.30
CA SER A 63 -3.84 -10.60 3.87
C SER A 63 -3.18 -10.55 5.25
N ALA A 64 -3.78 -11.20 6.23
CA ALA A 64 -3.25 -11.32 7.57
C ALA A 64 -2.75 -12.74 7.90
N SER A 65 -1.84 -12.82 8.87
CA SER A 65 -1.34 -14.09 9.40
C SER A 65 -1.01 -13.93 10.88
N GLY A 66 -1.25 -14.96 11.70
CA GLY A 66 -0.99 -14.92 13.14
C GLY A 66 -2.21 -14.63 14.02
N GLU A 67 -3.43 -14.83 13.50
CA GLU A 67 -4.65 -14.72 14.31
C GLU A 67 -4.61 -15.65 15.54
N GLY A 68 -5.07 -15.14 16.69
CA GLY A 68 -5.03 -15.88 17.96
C GLY A 68 -3.64 -15.97 18.57
N THR A 69 -2.68 -15.18 18.10
CA THR A 69 -1.33 -15.08 18.65
C THR A 69 -1.02 -13.65 19.09
N LYS A 70 0.11 -13.44 19.76
CA LYS A 70 0.58 -12.10 20.14
C LYS A 70 1.11 -11.26 18.98
N ASP A 71 1.36 -11.88 17.82
CA ASP A 71 1.97 -11.23 16.66
C ASP A 71 1.14 -11.48 15.40
N VAL A 72 0.53 -10.42 14.87
CA VAL A 72 -0.18 -10.47 13.59
C VAL A 72 0.63 -9.73 12.54
N VAL A 73 0.78 -10.34 11.36
CA VAL A 73 1.45 -9.74 10.21
C VAL A 73 0.46 -9.57 9.08
N ILE A 74 0.30 -8.31 8.68
CA ILE A 74 -0.60 -7.87 7.61
C ILE A 74 0.25 -7.50 6.40
N LYS A 75 -0.16 -7.95 5.21
CA LYS A 75 0.56 -7.77 3.96
C LYS A 75 -0.38 -7.39 2.82
N ALA A 76 0.11 -6.55 1.93
CA ALA A 76 -0.51 -6.26 0.65
C ALA A 76 0.58 -6.14 -0.42
N ALA A 77 0.35 -6.69 -1.61
CA ALA A 77 1.30 -6.58 -2.71
C ALA A 77 0.54 -6.49 -4.03
N GLY A 78 1.03 -5.64 -4.92
CA GLY A 78 0.31 -5.34 -6.15
C GLY A 78 1.01 -4.31 -7.03
N ASP A 79 0.25 -3.81 -8.00
CA ASP A 79 0.63 -2.71 -8.89
C ASP A 79 0.29 -1.35 -8.26
N ALA A 80 1.08 -0.31 -8.52
CA ALA A 80 0.89 1.01 -7.92
C ALA A 80 -0.49 1.62 -8.22
N GLU A 81 -1.15 1.24 -9.32
CA GLU A 81 -2.53 1.62 -9.62
C GLU A 81 -3.58 1.02 -8.66
N GLU A 82 -3.26 -0.09 -8.00
CA GLU A 82 -4.12 -0.77 -7.01
C GLU A 82 -3.98 -0.14 -5.61
N PHE A 83 -2.93 0.65 -5.39
CA PHE A 83 -2.70 1.39 -4.13
C PHE A 83 -3.28 2.81 -4.22
N GLN A 84 -4.52 2.94 -4.69
CA GLN A 84 -5.22 4.21 -4.85
C GLN A 84 -6.70 4.08 -4.44
N ASN A 85 -7.30 5.16 -3.94
CA ASN A 85 -8.76 5.26 -3.74
C ASN A 85 -9.39 4.15 -2.87
N GLY A 86 -8.85 3.94 -1.67
CA GLY A 86 -9.41 3.00 -0.71
C GLY A 86 -10.79 3.37 -0.16
N ILE A 87 -11.32 2.51 0.72
CA ILE A 87 -12.65 2.61 1.33
C ILE A 87 -12.53 3.08 2.79
N LYS A 88 -13.59 3.66 3.36
CA LYS A 88 -13.63 4.05 4.78
C LYS A 88 -13.59 2.79 5.67
N ALA A 89 -12.88 2.86 6.80
CA ALA A 89 -12.81 1.78 7.79
C ALA A 89 -14.20 1.49 8.38
N ASP A 90 -14.49 0.21 8.52
CA ASP A 90 -15.64 -0.32 9.25
C ASP A 90 -15.31 -0.49 10.75
N ASP A 91 -16.30 -0.84 11.56
CA ASP A 91 -16.19 -0.97 13.01
C ASP A 91 -15.80 -2.39 13.47
N TRP A 92 -15.19 -3.19 12.59
CA TRP A 92 -14.73 -4.55 12.87
C TRP A 92 -13.28 -4.74 12.45
N GLY A 93 -12.46 -5.40 13.27
CA GLY A 93 -11.04 -5.59 12.98
C GLY A 93 -10.25 -6.24 14.11
N TRP A 94 -8.95 -5.94 14.17
CA TRP A 94 -8.03 -6.48 15.18
C TRP A 94 -8.12 -5.74 16.52
N ASN A 95 -8.34 -6.51 17.59
CA ASN A 95 -8.36 -6.06 18.99
C ASN A 95 -7.07 -6.45 19.74
N ASN A 96 -6.86 -5.86 20.92
CA ASN A 96 -5.73 -6.11 21.81
C ASN A 96 -4.35 -5.73 21.24
N VAL A 97 -4.27 -4.80 20.29
CA VAL A 97 -3.01 -4.38 19.67
C VAL A 97 -2.31 -3.32 20.54
N THR A 98 -1.25 -3.69 21.25
CA THR A 98 -0.49 -2.77 22.11
C THR A 98 0.57 -1.97 21.35
N SER A 99 1.12 -2.51 20.26
CA SER A 99 2.08 -1.78 19.41
C SER A 99 2.08 -2.26 17.97
N TYR A 100 2.62 -1.44 17.07
CA TYR A 100 2.68 -1.77 15.65
C TYR A 100 3.84 -1.08 14.92
N ALA A 101 4.30 -1.71 13.84
CA ALA A 101 5.38 -1.20 12.99
C ALA A 101 5.13 -1.52 11.52
N GLY A 102 5.50 -0.58 10.65
CA GLY A 102 5.22 -0.65 9.22
C GLY A 102 6.48 -0.60 8.36
N ARG A 103 6.42 -1.27 7.21
CA ARG A 103 7.37 -1.06 6.11
C ARG A 103 6.68 -1.23 4.77
N VAL A 104 7.11 -0.45 3.79
CA VAL A 104 6.71 -0.64 2.39
C VAL A 104 7.92 -0.51 1.47
N TYR A 105 7.95 -1.34 0.44
CA TYR A 105 8.90 -1.30 -0.66
C TYR A 105 8.16 -0.91 -1.94
N ILE A 106 8.66 0.10 -2.64
CA ILE A 106 8.08 0.57 -3.90
C ILE A 106 9.15 0.51 -4.97
N ASN A 107 8.93 -0.30 -6.00
CA ASN A 107 9.85 -0.50 -7.12
C ASN A 107 9.47 0.42 -8.27
N ARG A 108 9.93 1.66 -8.21
CA ARG A 108 9.59 2.70 -9.18
C ARG A 108 10.40 2.59 -10.47
N SER A 109 9.74 2.63 -11.61
CA SER A 109 10.40 2.72 -12.91
C SER A 109 10.88 4.15 -13.18
N ARG A 110 12.16 4.30 -13.52
CA ARG A 110 12.77 5.56 -13.91
C ARG A 110 13.52 5.41 -15.21
N TYR A 111 13.78 6.54 -15.88
CA TYR A 111 14.70 6.56 -17.01
C TYR A 111 15.81 7.56 -16.75
N ARG A 112 16.99 7.26 -17.29
CA ARG A 112 18.10 8.21 -17.39
C ARG A 112 18.50 8.39 -18.85
N ILE A 113 19.03 9.57 -19.14
CA ILE A 113 19.56 9.87 -20.47
C ILE A 113 21.04 9.53 -20.49
N LYS A 114 21.43 8.54 -21.29
CA LYS A 114 22.83 8.19 -21.54
C LYS A 114 23.30 8.75 -22.86
N LYS A 115 24.49 9.37 -22.86
CA LYS A 115 25.21 9.69 -24.11
C LYS A 115 25.72 8.39 -24.74
N ILE A 116 25.58 8.27 -26.05
CA ILE A 116 26.17 7.16 -26.80
C ILE A 116 27.67 7.44 -26.97
N LYS A 117 28.51 6.44 -26.70
CA LYS A 117 29.97 6.57 -26.80
C LYS A 117 30.35 7.04 -28.21
N GLY A 118 31.07 8.16 -28.29
CA GLY A 118 31.57 8.72 -29.55
C GLY A 118 30.57 9.54 -30.37
N GLY A 119 29.43 10.00 -29.82
CA GLY A 119 28.49 10.82 -30.56
C GLY A 119 27.72 11.86 -29.73
N THR A 120 27.04 12.77 -30.42
CA THR A 120 26.09 13.76 -29.87
C THR A 120 24.72 13.15 -29.53
N LYS A 121 24.46 11.91 -29.97
CA LYS A 121 23.19 11.20 -29.76
C LYS A 121 23.01 10.76 -28.30
N LYS A 122 21.79 10.90 -27.81
CA LYS A 122 21.35 10.52 -26.46
C LYS A 122 20.32 9.39 -26.56
N ARG A 123 20.36 8.43 -25.64
CA ARG A 123 19.34 7.37 -25.50
C ARG A 123 18.72 7.37 -24.11
N ARG A 124 17.45 7.01 -24.02
CA ARG A 124 16.77 6.69 -22.75
C ARG A 124 17.14 5.28 -22.34
N GLU A 125 17.49 5.10 -21.07
CA GLU A 125 17.71 3.80 -20.45
C GLU A 125 16.83 3.72 -19.20
N TRP A 126 15.94 2.74 -19.18
CA TRP A 126 15.06 2.47 -18.05
C TRP A 126 15.79 1.68 -16.97
N TYR A 127 15.45 1.95 -15.71
CA TYR A 127 15.94 1.22 -14.54
C TYR A 127 14.91 1.30 -13.42
N THR A 128 14.97 0.34 -12.50
CA THR A 128 14.12 0.31 -11.31
C THR A 128 14.85 0.95 -10.14
N GLN A 129 14.19 1.88 -9.45
CA GLN A 129 14.64 2.44 -8.18
C GLN A 129 13.77 1.91 -7.06
N LYS A 130 14.38 1.26 -6.08
CA LYS A 130 13.70 0.77 -4.88
C LYS A 130 13.62 1.87 -3.84
N GLU A 131 12.41 2.32 -3.54
CA GLU A 131 12.12 3.21 -2.43
C GLU A 131 11.69 2.38 -1.21
N THR A 132 11.89 2.91 -0.01
CA THR A 132 11.51 2.23 1.24
C THR A 132 11.01 3.25 2.24
N VAL A 133 9.83 3.01 2.79
CA VAL A 133 9.29 3.75 3.93
C VAL A 133 9.17 2.80 5.10
N ARG A 134 9.51 3.26 6.30
CA ARG A 134 9.41 2.49 7.54
C ARG A 134 8.90 3.39 8.65
N ALA A 135 8.16 2.81 9.58
CA ALA A 135 7.73 3.52 10.77
C ALA A 135 7.52 2.56 11.95
N GLY A 136 7.52 3.13 13.16
CA GLY A 136 7.36 2.41 14.42
C GLY A 136 8.66 1.81 14.99
N PRO A 137 8.56 1.03 16.09
CA PRO A 137 7.29 0.67 16.74
C PRO A 137 6.60 1.90 17.36
N TYR A 138 5.28 1.97 17.21
CA TYR A 138 4.43 2.91 17.93
C TYR A 138 3.59 2.12 18.93
N HIS A 139 3.40 2.69 20.11
CA HIS A 139 2.57 2.11 21.16
C HIS A 139 1.16 2.70 21.10
N ASN A 140 0.18 1.84 21.31
CA ASN A 140 -1.22 2.16 21.36
C ASN A 140 -1.59 2.40 22.82
N ASN A 141 -1.77 3.67 23.21
CA ASN A 141 -2.10 4.02 24.60
C ASN A 141 -3.61 4.18 24.81
N TYR A 142 -4.42 3.84 23.79
CA TYR A 142 -5.89 3.80 23.80
C TYR A 142 -6.64 5.04 24.29
N LEU A 143 -6.03 6.23 24.33
CA LEU A 143 -6.67 7.43 24.89
C LEU A 143 -8.06 7.74 24.31
N VAL A 144 -8.28 7.44 23.01
CA VAL A 144 -9.59 7.31 22.38
C VAL A 144 -9.48 6.24 21.28
N ALA A 145 -10.06 5.07 21.46
CA ALA A 145 -9.99 4.01 20.45
C ALA A 145 -10.88 4.34 19.22
N GLN A 146 -10.28 4.34 18.04
CA GLN A 146 -10.94 4.55 16.76
C GLN A 146 -10.61 3.41 15.80
N ALA A 147 -11.49 3.16 14.82
CA ALA A 147 -11.19 2.28 13.70
C ALA A 147 -10.03 2.87 12.87
N GLY A 148 -8.85 2.30 13.02
CA GLY A 148 -7.64 2.68 12.31
C GLY A 148 -7.40 1.76 11.12
N HIS A 149 -7.19 2.35 9.95
CA HIS A 149 -6.71 1.59 8.79
C HIS A 149 -5.25 1.18 8.99
N VAL A 150 -4.95 -0.09 8.75
CA VAL A 150 -3.57 -0.60 8.70
C VAL A 150 -2.88 -0.05 7.45
N LEU A 151 -3.49 -0.27 6.28
CA LEU A 151 -3.20 0.43 5.04
C LEU A 151 -4.21 1.55 4.87
N ALA A 152 -3.73 2.79 4.90
CA ALA A 152 -4.58 3.97 4.80
C ALA A 152 -5.44 3.99 3.53
N LYS A 153 -6.66 4.54 3.65
CA LYS A 153 -7.58 4.79 2.53
C LYS A 153 -6.88 5.45 1.31
N GLN A 154 -6.09 6.49 1.56
CA GLN A 154 -5.37 7.22 0.49
C GLN A 154 -4.31 6.37 -0.25
N ASN A 155 -3.91 5.25 0.35
CA ASN A 155 -2.92 4.31 -0.16
C ASN A 155 -3.56 3.01 -0.65
N GLY A 156 -4.88 3.00 -0.91
CA GLY A 156 -5.60 1.86 -1.50
C GLY A 156 -6.15 0.86 -0.49
N GLY A 157 -6.12 1.17 0.81
CA GLY A 157 -6.68 0.29 1.83
C GLY A 157 -8.19 0.17 1.72
N ASP A 158 -8.67 -1.08 1.69
CA ASP A 158 -10.09 -1.36 1.85
C ASP A 158 -10.44 -1.31 3.34
N GLY A 159 -11.39 -0.46 3.72
CA GLY A 159 -11.86 -0.40 5.09
C GLY A 159 -13.02 -1.33 5.40
N SER A 160 -13.61 -1.97 4.39
CA SER A 160 -14.61 -3.03 4.55
C SER A 160 -13.98 -4.41 4.80
N ASP A 161 -12.66 -4.50 4.64
CA ASP A 161 -11.87 -5.69 4.97
C ASP A 161 -11.46 -5.63 6.45
N ASP A 162 -11.95 -6.58 7.25
CA ASP A 162 -11.63 -6.68 8.67
C ASP A 162 -10.14 -6.92 8.92
N GLU A 163 -9.42 -7.48 7.94
CA GLU A 163 -7.98 -7.69 8.03
C GLU A 163 -7.18 -6.38 7.96
N ASN A 164 -7.77 -5.30 7.46
CA ASN A 164 -7.13 -4.00 7.25
C ASN A 164 -7.54 -2.94 8.30
N VAL A 165 -8.30 -3.31 9.33
CA VAL A 165 -8.73 -2.40 10.39
C VAL A 165 -8.28 -2.91 11.75
N PHE A 166 -7.86 -2.02 12.64
CA PHE A 166 -7.57 -2.34 14.04
C PHE A 166 -7.99 -1.20 14.96
N ALA A 167 -8.19 -1.51 16.25
CA ALA A 167 -8.43 -0.47 17.26
C ALA A 167 -7.16 0.36 17.46
N GLN A 168 -7.22 1.65 17.13
CA GLN A 168 -6.07 2.56 17.17
C GLN A 168 -6.40 3.81 17.98
N ASP A 169 -5.44 4.28 18.77
CA ASP A 169 -5.51 5.58 19.44
C ASP A 169 -5.67 6.71 18.40
N GLY A 170 -6.77 7.44 18.49
CA GLY A 170 -7.11 8.56 17.61
C GLY A 170 -6.04 9.67 17.57
N GLY A 171 -5.27 9.84 18.65
CA GLY A 171 -4.13 10.76 18.69
C GLY A 171 -2.96 10.34 17.80
N VAL A 172 -2.74 9.02 17.66
CA VAL A 172 -1.66 8.47 16.83
C VAL A 172 -2.08 8.35 15.36
N ASN A 173 -3.36 8.08 15.09
CA ASN A 173 -3.93 7.99 13.75
C ASN A 173 -3.76 9.30 12.95
N ASN A 174 -3.93 10.47 13.59
CA ASN A 174 -3.61 11.77 12.98
C ASN A 174 -2.19 12.28 13.29
N GLY A 175 -1.36 11.48 13.97
CA GLY A 175 -0.06 11.88 14.48
C GLY A 175 1.12 11.28 13.69
N PRO A 176 2.07 10.61 14.36
CA PRO A 176 3.34 10.20 13.75
C PRO A 176 3.18 9.12 12.66
N TRP A 177 2.19 8.23 12.77
CA TRP A 177 1.96 7.20 11.74
C TRP A 177 1.64 7.81 10.38
N LYS A 178 0.64 8.69 10.35
CA LYS A 178 0.25 9.42 9.13
C LYS A 178 1.39 10.27 8.56
N THR A 179 2.15 10.93 9.44
CA THR A 179 3.23 11.85 9.06
C THR A 179 4.45 11.13 8.50
N TYR A 180 4.88 10.04 9.13
CA TYR A 180 6.15 9.38 8.80
C TYR A 180 6.00 8.11 7.96
N PHE A 181 4.78 7.56 7.86
CA PHE A 181 4.53 6.35 7.10
C PHE A 181 3.58 6.59 5.92
N GLU A 182 2.35 7.00 6.19
CA GLU A 182 1.31 7.06 5.15
C GLU A 182 1.60 8.15 4.11
N THR A 183 1.96 9.35 4.56
CA THR A 183 2.23 10.49 3.69
C THR A 183 3.47 10.26 2.81
N PRO A 184 4.62 9.80 3.35
CA PRO A 184 5.76 9.44 2.51
C PRO A 184 5.45 8.31 1.53
N MET A 185 4.68 7.29 1.93
CA MET A 185 4.22 6.23 1.03
C MET A 185 3.42 6.81 -0.13
N ARG A 186 2.41 7.66 0.16
CA ARG A 186 1.59 8.33 -0.86
C ARG A 186 2.45 9.14 -1.84
N ASN A 187 3.38 9.93 -1.32
CA ASN A 187 4.29 10.74 -2.13
C ASN A 187 5.12 9.88 -3.09
N TYR A 188 5.56 8.69 -2.68
CA TYR A 188 6.27 7.78 -3.58
C TYR A 188 5.35 7.14 -4.62
N LEU A 189 4.16 6.72 -4.22
CA LEU A 189 3.14 6.16 -5.12
C LEU A 189 2.71 7.17 -6.20
N ASP A 190 2.59 8.46 -5.87
CA ASP A 190 2.26 9.53 -6.82
C ASP A 190 3.33 9.74 -7.90
N MET A 191 4.55 9.25 -7.66
CA MET A 191 5.64 9.30 -8.64
C MET A 191 5.82 7.99 -9.42
N CYS A 192 5.01 6.98 -9.16
CA CYS A 192 5.08 5.68 -9.82
C CYS A 192 4.31 5.66 -11.13
N TYR A 193 4.68 4.75 -12.00
CA TYR A 193 3.81 4.32 -13.10
C TYR A 193 2.87 3.23 -12.60
N ASP A 194 1.70 3.09 -13.23
CA ASP A 194 0.64 2.15 -12.83
C ASP A 194 1.15 0.72 -12.56
N GLY A 195 2.07 0.21 -13.38
CA GLY A 195 2.64 -1.14 -13.25
C GLY A 195 3.89 -1.26 -12.37
N ASP A 196 4.27 -0.22 -11.63
CA ASP A 196 5.35 -0.30 -10.64
C ASP A 196 4.89 -1.15 -9.44
N LYS A 197 5.79 -1.99 -8.92
CA LYS A 197 5.42 -2.98 -7.88
C LYS A 197 5.52 -2.40 -6.48
N VAL A 198 4.53 -2.70 -5.65
CA VAL A 198 4.45 -2.31 -4.24
C VAL A 198 4.38 -3.57 -3.36
N ASP A 199 5.15 -3.60 -2.28
CA ASP A 199 5.14 -4.64 -1.25
C ASP A 199 5.04 -3.97 0.12
N PHE A 200 3.85 -4.06 0.72
CA PHE A 200 3.47 -3.46 1.98
C PHE A 200 3.39 -4.52 3.07
N ARG A 201 3.89 -4.18 4.27
CA ARG A 201 3.82 -5.04 5.45
C ARG A 201 3.71 -4.23 6.73
N VAL A 202 2.76 -4.59 7.58
CA VAL A 202 2.63 -4.11 8.97
C VAL A 202 2.66 -5.30 9.92
N GLY A 203 3.35 -5.12 11.04
CA GLY A 203 3.27 -6.03 12.19
C GLY A 203 2.47 -5.38 13.30
N LEU A 204 1.52 -6.11 13.85
CA LEU A 204 0.77 -5.79 15.06
C LEU A 204 1.28 -6.70 16.18
N HIS A 205 1.43 -6.15 17.37
CA HIS A 205 1.93 -6.85 18.54
C HIS A 205 1.05 -6.56 19.77
N SER A 206 0.91 -7.56 20.63
CA SER A 206 0.26 -7.44 21.94
C SER A 206 1.20 -7.94 23.04
N GLU A 207 1.32 -7.17 24.12
CA GLU A 207 2.15 -7.54 25.28
C GLU A 207 1.42 -8.51 26.20
N ASP A 208 0.13 -8.26 26.43
CA ASP A 208 -0.66 -8.95 27.46
C ASP A 208 -1.39 -10.17 26.87
N ASP A 209 -2.20 -9.96 25.83
CA ASP A 209 -3.17 -10.93 25.33
C ASP A 209 -2.91 -11.39 23.89
N ASN A 210 -3.69 -12.35 23.43
CA ASN A 210 -3.70 -12.71 22.01
C ASN A 210 -4.48 -11.67 21.20
N ILE A 211 -3.97 -11.36 20.02
CA ILE A 211 -4.66 -10.53 19.04
C ILE A 211 -5.79 -11.37 18.43
N THR A 212 -7.00 -10.82 18.44
CA THR A 212 -8.22 -11.47 17.96
C THR A 212 -8.99 -10.53 17.03
N ARG A 213 -9.85 -11.10 16.19
CA ARG A 213 -10.79 -10.34 15.36
C ARG A 213 -12.14 -10.22 16.04
N GLY A 214 -12.76 -9.06 15.92
CA GLY A 214 -14.07 -8.80 16.50
C GLY A 214 -14.57 -7.40 16.18
N ALA A 215 -15.75 -7.09 16.71
CA ALA A 215 -16.19 -5.71 16.83
C ALA A 215 -15.12 -4.93 17.60
N LEU A 216 -14.79 -3.74 17.13
CA LEU A 216 -13.78 -2.91 17.78
C LEU A 216 -14.40 -2.32 19.04
N VAL A 217 -13.82 -2.68 20.20
CA VAL A 217 -14.24 -2.13 21.49
C VAL A 217 -13.69 -0.71 21.58
N LYS A 218 -14.60 0.28 21.53
CA LYS A 218 -14.26 1.69 21.70
C LYS A 218 -14.33 1.97 23.20
N GLU A 219 -13.24 2.40 23.84
CA GLU A 219 -13.26 2.76 25.28
C GLU A 219 -14.33 3.82 25.62
N SER A 220 -14.75 4.65 24.65
CA SER A 220 -15.85 5.60 24.84
C SER A 220 -17.21 4.94 25.11
N ASP A 221 -17.39 3.66 24.76
CA ASP A 221 -18.66 2.95 24.91
C ASP A 221 -18.77 2.27 26.30
N GLU A 222 -17.68 2.22 27.09
CA GLU A 222 -17.66 1.65 28.44
C GLU A 222 -17.71 2.69 29.57
N LEU A 223 -17.57 3.99 29.27
CA LEU A 223 -17.61 5.06 30.27
C LEU A 223 -19.02 5.54 30.66
N ASP A 224 -20.09 4.93 30.13
CA ASP A 224 -21.47 5.40 30.33
C ASP A 224 -22.34 4.47 31.20
N ALA A 225 -21.73 3.59 32.02
CA ALA A 225 -22.49 2.65 32.83
C ALA A 225 -21.90 2.33 34.22
N SER A 226 -21.54 3.33 35.03
CA SER A 226 -21.70 3.26 36.49
C SER A 226 -21.37 4.59 37.16
N ASP A 227 -22.35 5.47 37.27
CA ASP A 227 -22.43 6.48 38.35
C ASP A 227 -23.89 6.97 38.47
N GLU A 228 -24.79 6.02 38.70
CA GLU A 228 -26.12 6.30 39.25
C GLU A 228 -26.12 5.85 40.72
N ASP A 229 -25.24 6.45 41.52
CA ASP A 229 -25.46 6.49 42.97
C ASP A 229 -26.51 7.58 43.20
N VAL A 230 -27.77 7.13 43.13
CA VAL A 230 -28.97 7.86 43.51
C VAL A 230 -28.81 8.31 44.97
N PHE A 231 -28.31 9.53 45.16
CA PHE A 231 -28.32 10.16 46.47
C PHE A 231 -29.77 10.51 46.80
N HIS A 232 -30.44 9.59 47.49
CA HIS A 232 -31.77 9.80 48.02
C HIS A 232 -31.74 11.00 48.98
N THR A 233 -32.28 12.12 48.52
CA THR A 233 -32.63 13.25 49.36
C THR A 233 -33.79 12.83 50.26
N THR A 234 -33.49 12.40 51.49
CA THR A 234 -34.46 12.45 52.58
C THR A 234 -34.36 13.81 53.25
N ASP A 235 -35.28 14.65 52.78
CA ASP A 235 -36.01 15.68 53.53
C ASP A 235 -36.23 15.29 55.00
N GLU A 236 -35.84 16.15 55.94
CA GLU A 236 -36.64 16.37 57.16
C GLU A 236 -36.54 17.84 57.58
N SER A 237 -37.73 18.38 57.81
CA SER A 237 -38.11 19.75 58.04
C SER A 237 -38.07 20.11 59.54
N ASP A 238 -38.45 21.36 59.83
CA ASP A 238 -38.90 21.91 61.12
C ASP A 238 -37.80 22.34 62.13
N SER A 239 -37.89 23.46 62.86
CA SER A 239 -38.96 24.45 63.07
C SER A 239 -38.40 25.67 63.84
N GLU A 240 -38.92 26.85 63.51
CA GLU A 240 -39.29 28.01 64.35
C GLU A 240 -38.48 28.50 65.58
N SER A 241 -38.40 29.84 65.68
CA SER A 241 -38.92 30.66 66.80
C SER A 241 -37.93 31.66 67.44
N SER A 242 -38.21 32.94 67.17
CA SER A 242 -38.32 34.09 68.09
C SER A 242 -37.16 34.48 69.02
N GLY A 243 -36.73 35.74 68.91
CA GLY A 243 -35.94 36.47 69.92
C GLY A 243 -35.22 37.67 69.36
#